data_AF-A0A7G2RPL1-F1
#
_entry.id   AF-A0A7G2RPL1-F1
#
_cell.length_a   1.000
_cell.length_b   1.000
_cell.length_c   1.000
_cell.angle_alpha   90.00
_cell.angle_beta   90.00
_cell.angle_gamma   90.00
#
_symmetry.space_group_name_H-M   'P 1'
#
loop_
_entity.id
_entity.type
_entity.pdbx_description
1 polymer ?
#
loop_
_entity_poly.entity_id
_entity_poly.type
_entity_poly.pdbx_seq_one_letter_code
_entity_poly.pdbx_strand_id
1 'polypeptide(L)'
;MKNRTIKAVCATAALSGLAVAPLATAVAEEVRVPVMSQAERGAQENLPRTGMSQSSVRNGWGNPIRTSGPVGNPPISQWHYADFVVYFEADRVIHAVLKPSR
;
A
#
# COMPACT_ATOMS: atom_id res chain seq x y z
N MET A 1 54.17 12.66 67.01
CA MET A 1 54.35 11.69 65.90
C MET A 1 53.38 12.05 64.78
N LYS A 2 53.90 12.34 63.57
CA LYS A 2 53.28 12.18 62.22
C LYS A 2 51.82 12.66 62.03
N ASN A 3 51.61 13.83 61.41
CA ASN A 3 51.27 14.07 59.98
C ASN A 3 49.72 14.01 59.71
N ARG A 4 49.04 14.76 58.83
CA ARG A 4 49.38 15.38 57.54
C ARG A 4 48.24 16.31 57.04
N THR A 5 48.63 17.44 56.45
CA THR A 5 48.11 18.11 55.22
C THR A 5 46.63 18.53 55.02
N ILE A 6 46.46 19.86 54.94
CA ILE A 6 45.91 20.70 53.83
C ILE A 6 44.57 20.27 53.21
N LYS A 7 43.52 21.07 53.43
CA LYS A 7 42.36 21.15 52.52
C LYS A 7 42.43 22.49 51.78
N ALA A 8 42.76 22.41 50.50
CA ALA A 8 42.79 23.54 49.59
C ALA A 8 41.36 24.03 49.34
N VAL A 9 41.19 25.33 49.57
CA VAL A 9 40.10 26.17 49.09
C VAL A 9 40.25 26.30 47.58
N CYS A 10 39.23 25.95 46.81
CA CYS A 10 39.05 26.47 45.45
C CYS A 10 37.63 27.02 45.33
N ALA A 11 37.60 28.34 45.21
CA ALA A 11 36.44 29.18 45.17
C ALA A 11 35.79 29.21 43.78
N THR A 12 34.49 29.52 43.83
CA THR A 12 33.67 30.18 42.80
C THR A 12 33.28 29.39 41.55
N ALA A 13 32.01 28.99 41.56
CA ALA A 13 31.22 28.48 40.46
C ALA A 13 30.93 29.58 39.41
N ALA A 14 31.13 29.25 38.14
CA ALA A 14 30.51 29.94 37.02
C ALA A 14 29.61 28.93 36.30
N LEU A 15 28.32 28.87 36.68
CA LEU A 15 27.30 28.14 35.92
C LEU A 15 26.93 28.98 34.69
N SER A 16 27.60 28.72 33.56
CA SER A 16 27.12 29.17 32.25
C SER A 16 25.92 28.31 31.86
N GLY A 17 24.73 28.91 31.88
CA GLY A 17 23.46 28.25 31.59
C GLY A 17 23.43 27.64 30.20
N LEU A 18 23.27 26.31 30.14
CA LEU A 18 23.02 25.58 28.90
C LEU A 18 21.55 25.83 28.49
N ALA A 19 21.33 26.64 27.45
CA ALA A 19 20.01 26.85 26.90
C ALA A 19 19.52 25.54 26.25
N VAL A 20 18.57 24.86 26.89
CA VAL A 20 17.91 23.67 26.34
C VAL A 20 16.89 24.14 25.31
N ALA A 21 17.20 24.00 24.02
CA ALA A 21 16.24 24.22 22.94
C ALA A 21 15.18 23.11 22.92
N PRO A 22 13.92 23.40 22.57
CA PRO A 22 12.87 22.38 22.48
C PRO A 22 13.19 21.37 21.36
N LEU A 23 13.15 20.09 21.72
CA LEU A 23 13.28 18.98 20.77
C LEU A 23 11.99 18.90 19.95
N ALA A 24 12.05 19.27 18.67
CA ALA A 24 10.97 18.99 17.74
C ALA A 24 10.89 17.46 17.54
N THR A 25 9.83 16.84 18.03
CA THR A 25 9.55 15.42 17.79
C THR A 25 9.07 15.27 16.34
N ALA A 26 9.86 14.59 15.50
CA ALA A 26 9.42 14.21 14.17
C ALA A 26 8.35 13.12 14.27
N VAL A 27 7.18 13.35 13.68
CA VAL A 27 6.15 12.32 13.48
C VAL A 27 6.23 11.84 12.04
N ALA A 28 6.32 10.54 11.83
CA ALA A 28 6.31 9.92 10.52
C ALA A 28 5.02 9.13 10.33
N GLU A 29 4.37 9.31 9.19
CA GLU A 29 3.18 8.56 8.81
C GLU A 29 3.57 7.20 8.21
N GLU A 30 3.01 6.12 8.73
CA GLU A 30 3.19 4.77 8.16
C GLU A 30 1.99 4.44 7.26
N VAL A 31 2.20 4.55 5.95
CA VAL A 31 1.22 4.08 4.95
C VAL A 31 1.50 2.60 4.68
N ARG A 32 0.61 1.73 5.16
CA ARG A 32 0.66 0.29 4.82
C ARG A 32 -0.09 0.05 3.51
N VAL A 33 0.62 -0.52 2.54
CA VAL A 33 -0.02 -1.08 1.34
C VAL A 33 -0.29 -2.57 1.62
N PRO A 34 -1.54 -2.98 1.78
CA PRO A 34 -1.85 -4.38 2.02
C PRO A 34 -1.40 -5.21 0.81
N VAL A 35 -0.74 -6.32 1.11
CA VAL A 35 -0.44 -7.35 0.09
C VAL A 35 -1.58 -8.35 0.04
N MET A 36 -1.82 -8.90 -1.14
CA MET A 36 -2.87 -9.89 -1.37
C MET A 36 -2.72 -11.10 -0.43
N SER A 37 -3.77 -11.41 0.31
CA SER A 37 -3.85 -12.54 1.24
C SER A 37 -3.83 -13.89 0.52
N GLN A 38 -3.60 -14.98 1.27
CA GLN A 38 -3.67 -16.33 0.71
C GLN A 38 -5.08 -16.68 0.18
N ALA A 39 -6.13 -16.19 0.84
CA ALA A 39 -7.51 -16.38 0.38
C ALA A 39 -7.76 -15.69 -0.97
N GLU A 40 -7.29 -14.45 -1.13
CA GLU A 40 -7.40 -13.70 -2.38
C GLU A 40 -6.57 -14.36 -3.51
N ARG A 41 -5.41 -14.95 -3.21
CA ARG A 41 -4.68 -15.78 -4.19
C ARG A 41 -5.49 -16.98 -4.68
N GLY A 42 -6.26 -17.62 -3.82
CA GLY A 42 -7.18 -18.69 -4.22
C GLY A 42 -8.30 -18.19 -5.11
N ALA A 43 -8.86 -17.01 -4.82
CA ALA A 43 -9.86 -16.37 -5.66
C ALA A 43 -9.30 -16.00 -7.04
N GLN A 44 -8.00 -15.69 -7.13
CA GLN A 44 -7.30 -15.37 -8.39
C GLN A 44 -7.41 -16.50 -9.45
N GLU A 45 -7.40 -17.76 -9.01
CA GLU A 45 -7.50 -18.93 -9.90
C GLU A 45 -8.85 -19.05 -10.61
N ASN A 46 -9.90 -18.41 -10.08
CA ASN A 46 -11.24 -18.43 -10.64
C ASN A 46 -11.52 -17.25 -11.60
N LEU A 47 -10.55 -16.36 -11.86
CA LEU A 47 -10.79 -15.27 -12.80
C LEU A 47 -10.73 -15.72 -14.26
N PRO A 48 -11.40 -14.98 -15.18
CA PRO A 48 -11.19 -15.14 -16.60
C PRO A 48 -9.71 -15.08 -16.98
N ARG A 49 -9.24 -16.09 -17.71
CA ARG A 49 -7.85 -16.15 -18.18
C ARG A 49 -7.65 -15.23 -19.38
N THR A 50 -6.44 -14.69 -19.52
CA THR A 50 -6.02 -13.92 -20.71
C THR A 50 -6.31 -14.70 -21.99
N GLY A 51 -6.83 -14.01 -23.00
CA GLY A 51 -7.18 -14.56 -24.32
C GLY A 51 -8.61 -15.13 -24.44
N MET A 52 -9.36 -15.30 -23.33
CA MET A 52 -10.78 -15.66 -23.41
C MET A 52 -11.57 -14.60 -24.21
N SER A 53 -12.57 -15.02 -24.97
CA SER A 53 -13.49 -14.10 -25.66
C SER A 53 -14.50 -13.50 -24.68
N GLN A 54 -15.11 -12.37 -25.04
CA GLN A 54 -16.21 -11.79 -24.25
C GLN A 54 -17.37 -12.77 -24.08
N SER A 55 -17.66 -13.58 -25.10
CA SER A 55 -18.68 -14.63 -25.04
C SER A 55 -18.35 -15.71 -24.02
N SER A 56 -17.10 -16.21 -23.99
CA SER A 56 -16.67 -17.21 -23.01
C SER A 56 -16.72 -16.67 -21.58
N VAL A 57 -16.35 -15.41 -21.38
CA VAL A 57 -16.45 -14.77 -20.06
C VAL A 57 -17.92 -14.63 -19.63
N ARG A 58 -18.82 -14.25 -20.54
CA ARG A 58 -20.25 -14.19 -20.23
C ARG A 58 -20.82 -15.58 -19.90
N ASN A 59 -20.38 -16.62 -20.60
CA ASN A 59 -20.82 -17.99 -20.34
C ASN A 59 -20.31 -18.53 -18.99
N GLY A 60 -19.10 -18.15 -18.59
CA GLY A 60 -18.51 -18.62 -17.33
C GLY A 60 -18.97 -17.85 -16.08
N TRP A 61 -19.14 -16.53 -16.18
CA TRP A 61 -19.39 -15.65 -15.02
C TRP A 61 -20.71 -14.87 -15.12
N GLY A 62 -21.47 -15.05 -16.20
CA GLY A 62 -22.71 -14.31 -16.44
C GLY A 62 -22.49 -12.89 -16.96
N ASN A 63 -23.56 -12.10 -16.94
CA ASN A 63 -23.50 -10.72 -17.38
C ASN A 63 -22.80 -9.83 -16.35
N PRO A 64 -21.96 -8.87 -16.78
CA PRO A 64 -21.36 -7.90 -15.88
C PRO A 64 -22.43 -6.97 -15.29
N ILE A 65 -22.18 -6.48 -14.07
CA ILE A 65 -23.02 -5.50 -13.38
C ILE A 65 -22.92 -4.14 -14.10
N ARG A 66 -21.75 -3.83 -14.65
CA ARG A 66 -21.50 -2.59 -15.38
C ARG A 66 -20.42 -2.78 -16.44
N THR A 67 -20.53 -2.10 -17.57
CA THR A 67 -19.48 -2.01 -18.58
C THR A 67 -19.02 -0.57 -18.76
N SER A 68 -17.74 -0.37 -19.10
CA SER A 68 -17.14 0.94 -19.42
C SER A 68 -16.32 0.86 -20.70
N GLY A 69 -16.19 1.99 -21.41
CA GLY A 69 -15.43 2.09 -22.66
C GLY A 69 -16.23 1.68 -23.90
N PRO A 70 -15.58 1.33 -25.02
CA PRO A 70 -14.12 1.29 -25.18
C PRO A 70 -13.47 2.67 -25.18
N VAL A 71 -12.22 2.76 -24.71
CA VAL A 71 -11.39 3.97 -24.79
C VAL A 71 -10.02 3.65 -25.38
N GLY A 72 -9.41 4.62 -26.07
CA GLY A 72 -8.05 4.52 -26.60
C GLY A 72 -7.91 3.76 -27.91
N ASN A 73 -6.66 3.60 -28.35
CA ASN A 73 -6.23 2.77 -29.47
C ASN A 73 -4.96 2.00 -29.04
N PRO A 74 -5.01 0.66 -28.87
CA PRO A 74 -6.13 -0.22 -29.15
C PRO A 74 -7.32 0.00 -28.19
N PRO A 75 -8.56 -0.32 -28.62
CA PRO A 75 -9.75 -0.03 -27.83
C PRO A 75 -9.88 -0.95 -26.62
N ILE A 76 -9.86 -0.38 -25.41
CA ILE A 76 -9.97 -1.13 -24.15
C ILE A 76 -11.34 -0.94 -23.51
N SER A 77 -12.03 -2.04 -23.23
CA SER A 77 -13.31 -2.10 -22.51
C SER A 77 -13.11 -2.69 -21.11
N GLN A 78 -13.94 -2.27 -20.15
CA GLN A 78 -13.90 -2.79 -18.77
C GLN A 78 -15.26 -3.36 -18.40
N TRP A 79 -15.29 -4.60 -17.93
CA TRP A 79 -16.50 -5.25 -17.43
C TRP A 79 -16.36 -5.47 -15.93
N HIS A 80 -17.29 -4.91 -15.16
CA HIS A 80 -17.29 -4.98 -13.71
C HIS A 80 -18.25 -6.07 -13.24
N TYR A 81 -17.70 -7.05 -12.52
CA TYR A 81 -18.44 -8.04 -11.75
C TYR A 81 -18.50 -7.61 -10.28
N ALA A 82 -19.11 -8.41 -9.40
CA ALA A 82 -19.21 -8.10 -7.98
C ALA A 82 -17.82 -7.91 -7.36
N ASP A 83 -16.96 -8.92 -7.52
CA ASP A 83 -15.68 -9.02 -6.80
C ASP A 83 -14.45 -8.73 -7.67
N PHE A 84 -14.62 -8.54 -8.98
CA PHE A 84 -13.51 -8.33 -9.91
C PHE A 84 -13.89 -7.48 -11.12
N VAL A 85 -12.87 -7.06 -11.88
CA VAL A 85 -13.01 -6.32 -13.14
C VAL A 85 -12.21 -7.04 -14.22
N VAL A 86 -12.82 -7.21 -15.39
CA VAL A 86 -12.18 -7.82 -16.58
C VAL A 86 -11.93 -6.73 -17.61
N TYR A 87 -10.71 -6.67 -18.12
CA TYR A 87 -10.28 -5.75 -19.14
C TYR A 87 -10.18 -6.51 -20.46
N PHE A 88 -10.80 -5.95 -21.50
CA PHE A 88 -10.79 -6.49 -22.84
C PHE A 88 -10.14 -5.52 -23.81
N GLU A 89 -9.27 -6.04 -24.67
CA GLU A 89 -8.89 -5.39 -25.91
C GLU A 89 -9.73 -6.01 -27.04
N ALA A 90 -10.57 -5.21 -27.69
CA ALA A 90 -11.62 -5.72 -28.57
C ALA A 90 -12.43 -6.86 -27.90
N ASP A 91 -12.38 -8.08 -28.44
CA ASP A 91 -13.08 -9.27 -27.91
C ASP A 91 -12.26 -10.08 -26.90
N ARG A 92 -10.99 -9.76 -26.66
CA ARG A 92 -10.07 -10.64 -25.90
C ARG A 92 -9.77 -10.10 -24.51
N VAL A 93 -9.86 -10.98 -23.50
CA VAL A 93 -9.38 -10.66 -22.14
C VAL A 93 -7.89 -10.37 -22.21
N ILE A 94 -7.49 -9.19 -21.74
CA ILE A 94 -6.08 -8.85 -21.52
C ILE A 94 -5.71 -9.03 -20.05
N HIS A 95 -6.63 -8.71 -19.12
CA HIS A 95 -6.39 -8.84 -17.70
C HIS A 95 -7.68 -8.96 -16.89
N ALA A 96 -7.62 -9.59 -15.72
CA ALA A 96 -8.72 -9.66 -14.78
C ALA A 96 -8.18 -9.43 -13.36
N VAL A 97 -8.81 -8.53 -12.62
CA VAL A 97 -8.29 -8.00 -11.35
C VAL A 97 -9.35 -8.09 -10.26
N LEU A 98 -9.00 -8.70 -9.13
CA LEU A 98 -9.83 -8.69 -7.92
C LEU A 98 -9.98 -7.26 -7.39
N LYS A 99 -11.19 -6.92 -6.95
CA LYS A 99 -11.42 -5.67 -6.23
C LYS A 99 -10.82 -5.80 -4.83
N PRO A 100 -10.10 -4.77 -4.33
CA PRO A 100 -9.64 -4.77 -2.95
C PRO A 100 -10.83 -4.87 -1.98
N SER A 101 -10.74 -5.78 -1.02
CA SER A 101 -11.59 -5.74 0.16
C SER A 101 -11.15 -4.52 1.00
N ARG A 102 -12.08 -3.60 1.28
CA ARG A 102 -11.82 -2.45 2.16
C ARG A 102 -12.03 -2.82 3.61
#